data_AF-A0AA42RCG6-F1
#
_entry.id   AF-A0AA42RCG6-F1
#
_cell.length_a   1.000
_cell.length_b   1.000
_cell.length_c   1.000
_cell.angle_alpha   90.00
_cell.angle_beta   90.00
_cell.angle_gamma   90.00
#
_symmetry.space_group_name_H-M   'P 1'
#
loop_
_entity.id
_entity.type
_entity.pdbx_description
1 polymer ?
#
loop_
_entity_poly.entity_id
_entity_poly.type
_entity_poly.pdbx_seq_one_letter_code
_entity_poly.pdbx_strand_id
1 'polypeptide(L)'
;YFYAGQLGDVRPQCSGSLAQWQANIGELCIGNPMMIFAVGVALMAPLLYPAGLESGLFHLVGHSSTGKTTLLAVAASVYAGHQFVRGWIATANGLAAVAAEQHDMLLPLDEIGMAKPEDVDVIIYHLVSGASKLRATENGSLARSTHWRTQALSSGEIYLSEIFASLGKRPLAGQQTRLIEIPTFGRYGAFDELHNLQSSQQFADHIKLQTGQYHGSLFKEWIYLLTSTDELARYVAGETQRLTDLWRTNQMSSQVVRVLRRFALVATALGLASRNYLVPWEEEESIASVRAVWQQWLAARGHVMNLEEHQVLVRLKELLPKWERGLQALDQHRTVSSLGYTREVSGERQWLIDKNQFLQQLGLPGQYMREVMPLLQREWLATNEPERATVKIMIQGKFYRFFALWPDRIYAGIKELDGDE
;
A
#
# COMPACT_ATOMS: atom_id res chain seq x y z
N TYR A 1 19.70 -19.56 6.80
CA TYR A 1 18.99 -19.01 5.62
C TYR A 1 19.53 -19.70 4.38
N PHE A 2 18.72 -20.54 3.71
CA PHE A 2 19.11 -21.18 2.46
C PHE A 2 18.34 -20.49 1.32
N TYR A 3 19.06 -19.90 0.37
CA TYR A 3 18.46 -19.33 -0.85
C TYR A 3 17.75 -20.46 -1.64
N ALA A 4 16.48 -20.23 -2.01
CA ALA A 4 15.62 -21.23 -2.65
C ALA A 4 15.20 -20.86 -4.09
N GLY A 5 15.82 -19.83 -4.70
CA GLY A 5 15.50 -19.36 -6.05
C GLY A 5 16.12 -20.20 -7.17
N GLN A 6 15.61 -20.06 -8.39
CA GLN A 6 16.26 -20.55 -9.62
C GLN A 6 17.18 -19.45 -10.16
N LEU A 7 18.43 -19.75 -10.49
CA LEU A 7 19.37 -18.74 -11.00
C LEU A 7 19.07 -18.42 -12.48
N GLY A 8 18.53 -17.23 -12.74
CA GLY A 8 18.37 -16.66 -14.10
C GLY A 8 19.62 -15.92 -14.61
N ASP A 9 19.45 -15.20 -15.74
CA ASP A 9 20.52 -14.47 -16.44
C ASP A 9 20.95 -13.17 -15.73
N VAL A 10 20.05 -12.51 -15.01
CA VAL A 10 20.35 -11.27 -14.27
C VAL A 10 20.73 -11.62 -12.83
N ARG A 11 22.03 -11.61 -12.55
CA ARG A 11 22.59 -11.97 -11.24
C ARG A 11 23.02 -10.72 -10.47
N PRO A 12 23.08 -10.78 -9.12
CA PRO A 12 23.87 -9.84 -8.36
C PRO A 12 25.28 -9.75 -8.96
N GLN A 13 25.74 -8.54 -9.20
CA GLN A 13 27.04 -8.25 -9.80
C GLN A 13 27.71 -7.20 -8.92
N CYS A 14 29.03 -7.29 -8.75
CA CYS A 14 29.77 -6.37 -7.90
C CYS A 14 30.76 -5.59 -8.76
N SER A 15 30.72 -4.27 -8.67
CA SER A 15 31.70 -3.36 -9.25
C SER A 15 32.06 -2.31 -8.21
N GLY A 16 33.35 -2.16 -7.94
CA GLY A 16 33.86 -1.32 -6.84
C GLY A 16 33.75 -1.95 -5.45
N SER A 17 34.22 -1.22 -4.46
CA SER A 17 34.20 -1.57 -3.03
C SER A 17 33.01 -0.96 -2.30
N LEU A 18 32.75 -1.39 -1.06
CA LEU A 18 31.74 -0.77 -0.19
C LEU A 18 32.07 0.71 0.06
N ALA A 19 33.33 1.03 0.38
CA ALA A 19 33.77 2.41 0.61
C ALA A 19 33.53 3.31 -0.62
N GLN A 20 33.73 2.79 -1.84
CA GLN A 20 33.40 3.52 -3.06
C GLN A 20 31.90 3.71 -3.25
N TRP A 21 31.08 2.69 -2.96
CA TRP A 21 29.62 2.84 -2.99
C TRP A 21 29.15 3.90 -1.98
N GLN A 22 29.68 3.87 -0.76
CA GLN A 22 29.38 4.85 0.29
C GLN A 22 29.75 6.26 -0.16
N ALA A 23 30.98 6.48 -0.62
CA ALA A 23 31.47 7.81 -1.01
C ALA A 23 30.77 8.39 -2.25
N ASN A 24 30.37 7.55 -3.21
CA ASN A 24 29.84 8.03 -4.51
C ASN A 24 28.31 7.94 -4.63
N ILE A 25 27.63 7.18 -3.77
CA ILE A 25 26.17 7.01 -3.79
C ILE A 25 25.62 7.29 -2.40
N GLY A 26 26.16 6.64 -1.36
CA GLY A 26 25.65 6.76 0.00
C GLY A 26 25.66 8.18 0.56
N GLU A 27 26.75 8.92 0.41
CA GLU A 27 26.86 10.33 0.86
C GLU A 27 25.82 11.23 0.17
N LEU A 28 25.51 10.94 -1.10
CA LEU A 28 24.51 11.70 -1.86
C LEU A 28 23.06 11.38 -1.43
N CYS A 29 22.84 10.28 -0.70
CA CYS A 29 21.54 9.98 -0.10
C CYS A 29 21.26 10.83 1.16
N ILE A 30 22.30 11.38 1.81
CA ILE A 30 22.13 12.17 3.04
C ILE A 30 21.30 13.42 2.73
N GLY A 31 20.29 13.70 3.56
CA GLY A 31 19.34 14.78 3.34
C GLY A 31 18.29 14.49 2.26
N ASN A 32 18.29 13.29 1.66
CA ASN A 32 17.31 12.86 0.65
C ASN A 32 16.49 11.65 1.16
N PRO A 33 15.37 11.88 1.89
CA PRO A 33 14.59 10.81 2.53
C PRO A 33 14.14 9.69 1.59
N MET A 34 13.75 10.03 0.35
CA MET A 34 13.33 9.02 -0.62
C MET A 34 14.49 8.15 -1.14
N MET A 35 15.71 8.69 -1.21
CA MET A 35 16.90 7.91 -1.59
C MET A 35 17.29 6.93 -0.48
N ILE A 36 17.30 7.39 0.77
CA ILE A 36 17.54 6.54 1.94
C ILE A 36 16.47 5.44 2.02
N PHE A 37 15.19 5.81 1.83
CA PHE A 37 14.10 4.85 1.76
C PHE A 37 14.30 3.82 0.64
N ALA A 38 14.71 4.22 -0.56
CA ALA A 38 14.97 3.31 -1.67
C ALA A 38 16.07 2.28 -1.36
N VAL A 39 17.16 2.70 -0.70
CA VAL A 39 18.18 1.79 -0.17
C VAL A 39 17.58 0.85 0.88
N GLY A 40 16.76 1.36 1.79
CA GLY A 40 16.10 0.54 2.81
C GLY A 40 15.14 -0.51 2.23
N VAL A 41 14.41 -0.18 1.16
CA VAL A 41 13.54 -1.14 0.45
C VAL A 41 14.37 -2.28 -0.16
N ALA A 42 15.59 -1.98 -0.62
CA ALA A 42 16.52 -3.00 -1.11
C ALA A 42 17.02 -3.91 0.03
N LEU A 43 17.38 -3.32 1.17
CA LEU A 43 17.92 -4.03 2.34
C LEU A 43 16.87 -4.83 3.12
N MET A 44 15.59 -4.43 3.09
CA MET A 44 14.52 -5.17 3.77
C MET A 44 14.16 -6.49 3.10
N ALA A 45 14.49 -6.69 1.81
CA ALA A 45 14.02 -7.86 1.06
C ALA A 45 14.47 -9.20 1.68
N PRO A 46 15.76 -9.37 2.09
CA PRO A 46 16.20 -10.56 2.83
C PRO A 46 15.61 -10.66 4.24
N LEU A 47 15.04 -9.58 4.78
CA LEU A 47 14.47 -9.53 6.13
C LEU A 47 12.98 -9.87 6.20
N LEU A 48 12.32 -10.13 5.07
CA LEU A 48 10.90 -10.49 5.04
C LEU A 48 10.61 -11.76 5.86
N TYR A 49 11.41 -12.81 5.72
CA TYR A 49 11.27 -14.04 6.53
C TYR A 49 11.46 -13.84 8.03
N PRO A 50 12.59 -13.25 8.51
CA PRO A 50 12.77 -13.04 9.94
C PRO A 50 11.69 -12.12 10.54
N ALA A 51 11.15 -11.18 9.76
CA ALA A 51 10.05 -10.31 10.18
C ALA A 51 8.67 -10.99 10.18
N GLY A 52 8.55 -12.19 9.57
CA GLY A 52 7.28 -12.87 9.35
C GLY A 52 6.36 -12.13 8.37
N LEU A 53 6.93 -11.43 7.39
CA LEU A 53 6.19 -10.70 6.36
C LEU A 53 6.19 -11.43 5.02
N GLU A 54 5.07 -11.30 4.31
CA GLU A 54 4.93 -11.74 2.91
C GLU A 54 5.57 -10.74 1.95
N SER A 55 5.72 -11.16 0.68
CA SER A 55 6.11 -10.27 -0.43
C SER A 55 5.28 -8.99 -0.46
N GLY A 56 5.83 -7.92 -1.01
CA GLY A 56 5.16 -6.61 -1.05
C GLY A 56 5.65 -5.75 -2.20
N LEU A 57 4.91 -4.67 -2.46
CA LEU A 57 5.27 -3.69 -3.47
C LEU A 57 5.17 -2.29 -2.88
N PHE A 58 6.26 -1.53 -2.97
CA PHE A 58 6.20 -0.08 -2.90
C PHE A 58 6.18 0.47 -4.32
N HIS A 59 5.33 1.46 -4.57
CA HIS A 59 5.16 2.05 -5.89
C HIS A 59 5.34 3.57 -5.80
N LEU A 60 6.40 4.08 -6.42
CA LEU A 60 6.72 5.49 -6.50
C LEU A 60 5.87 6.14 -7.59
N VAL A 61 5.02 7.09 -7.21
CA VAL A 61 4.11 7.80 -8.12
C VAL A 61 4.51 9.27 -8.21
N GLY A 62 4.44 9.84 -9.40
CA GLY A 62 4.67 11.27 -9.60
C GLY A 62 4.86 11.60 -11.07
N HIS A 63 4.86 12.89 -11.40
CA HIS A 63 5.02 13.34 -12.80
C HIS A 63 6.30 12.83 -13.46
N SER A 64 6.35 12.91 -14.80
CA SER A 64 7.56 12.61 -15.55
C SER A 64 8.76 13.41 -15.05
N SER A 65 9.96 12.83 -15.15
CA SER A 65 11.22 13.49 -14.78
C SER A 65 11.35 13.94 -13.31
N THR A 66 10.60 13.34 -12.38
CA THR A 66 10.72 13.63 -10.93
C THR A 66 11.76 12.76 -10.21
N GLY A 67 12.58 11.96 -10.90
CA GLY A 67 13.65 11.18 -10.29
C GLY A 67 13.27 9.76 -9.82
N LYS A 68 12.05 9.28 -10.09
CA LYS A 68 11.58 7.92 -9.73
C LYS A 68 12.50 6.80 -10.24
N THR A 69 12.88 6.84 -11.52
CA THR A 69 13.80 5.86 -12.12
C THR A 69 15.21 5.95 -11.51
N THR A 70 15.62 7.13 -11.04
CA THR A 70 16.89 7.29 -10.30
C THR A 70 16.81 6.60 -8.94
N LEU A 71 15.68 6.69 -8.22
CA LEU A 71 15.47 5.94 -6.98
C LEU A 71 15.53 4.42 -7.21
N LEU A 72 14.97 3.93 -8.33
CA LEU A 72 15.12 2.52 -8.74
C LEU A 72 16.59 2.15 -8.96
N ALA A 73 17.37 3.02 -9.62
CA ALA A 73 18.80 2.78 -9.83
C ALA A 73 19.58 2.75 -8.50
N VAL A 74 19.27 3.65 -7.56
CA VAL A 74 19.85 3.65 -6.20
C VAL A 74 19.54 2.34 -5.47
N ALA A 75 18.28 1.91 -5.46
CA ALA A 75 17.87 0.64 -4.83
C ALA A 75 18.53 -0.57 -5.50
N ALA A 76 18.59 -0.59 -6.84
CA ALA A 76 19.23 -1.63 -7.62
C ALA A 76 20.73 -1.72 -7.34
N SER A 77 21.41 -0.59 -7.17
CA SER A 77 22.86 -0.50 -6.91
C SER A 77 23.30 -1.29 -5.66
N VAL A 78 22.39 -1.55 -4.73
CA VAL A 78 22.66 -2.44 -3.59
C VAL A 78 23.07 -3.83 -4.09
N TYR A 79 22.39 -4.35 -5.12
CA TYR A 79 22.55 -5.71 -5.67
C TYR A 79 23.41 -5.79 -6.94
N ALA A 80 23.22 -4.86 -7.89
CA ALA A 80 23.83 -4.90 -9.23
C ALA A 80 23.67 -3.54 -9.96
N GLY A 81 24.19 -3.43 -11.18
CA GLY A 81 24.03 -2.24 -12.02
C GLY A 81 22.61 -2.04 -12.57
N HIS A 82 22.44 -1.06 -13.47
CA HIS A 82 21.14 -0.66 -14.03
C HIS A 82 20.36 -1.80 -14.70
N GLN A 83 21.05 -2.84 -15.20
CA GLN A 83 20.48 -4.03 -15.83
C GLN A 83 19.62 -4.87 -14.87
N PHE A 84 19.72 -4.61 -13.56
CA PHE A 84 18.89 -5.24 -12.54
C PHE A 84 17.46 -4.69 -12.52
N VAL A 85 17.26 -3.46 -12.99
CA VAL A 85 15.93 -2.84 -13.16
C VAL A 85 15.24 -3.43 -14.38
N ARG A 86 13.99 -3.86 -14.22
CA ARG A 86 13.19 -4.44 -15.30
C ARG A 86 11.98 -3.56 -15.59
N GLY A 87 11.47 -3.60 -16.82
CA GLY A 87 10.22 -2.91 -17.16
C GLY A 87 8.99 -3.72 -16.75
N TRP A 88 7.87 -3.03 -16.55
CA TRP A 88 6.56 -3.65 -16.34
C TRP A 88 5.96 -4.33 -17.58
N ILE A 89 6.58 -4.17 -18.76
CA ILE A 89 6.16 -4.83 -20.01
C ILE A 89 6.45 -6.33 -19.94
N ALA A 90 5.61 -7.05 -19.21
CA ALA A 90 5.69 -8.49 -19.01
C ALA A 90 4.30 -9.09 -18.78
N THR A 91 4.13 -10.36 -19.12
CA THR A 91 2.93 -11.10 -18.71
C THR A 91 3.00 -11.44 -17.22
N ALA A 92 1.85 -11.65 -16.57
CA ALA A 92 1.80 -12.05 -15.16
C ALA A 92 2.61 -13.33 -14.83
N ASN A 93 2.75 -14.25 -15.80
CA ASN A 93 3.59 -15.45 -15.64
C ASN A 93 5.08 -15.13 -15.81
N GLY A 94 5.43 -14.26 -16.76
CA GLY A 94 6.81 -13.82 -16.97
C GLY A 94 7.38 -13.13 -15.73
N LEU A 95 6.61 -12.21 -15.15
CA LEU A 95 7.02 -11.50 -13.94
C LEU A 95 7.10 -12.43 -12.71
N ALA A 96 6.22 -13.43 -12.62
CA ALA A 96 6.30 -14.46 -11.58
C ALA A 96 7.57 -15.32 -11.68
N ALA A 97 8.00 -15.66 -12.90
CA ALA A 97 9.26 -16.36 -13.12
C ALA A 97 10.45 -15.51 -12.62
N VAL A 98 10.46 -14.22 -12.97
CA VAL A 98 11.47 -13.27 -12.47
C VAL A 98 11.44 -13.16 -10.95
N ALA A 99 10.26 -13.09 -10.33
CA ALA A 99 10.13 -13.04 -8.88
C ALA A 99 10.70 -14.31 -8.20
N ALA A 100 10.55 -15.48 -8.83
CA ALA A 100 11.17 -16.73 -8.38
C ALA A 100 12.69 -16.72 -8.47
N GLU A 101 13.27 -16.04 -9.46
CA GLU A 101 14.72 -15.81 -9.54
C GLU A 101 15.21 -14.85 -8.45
N GLN A 102 14.39 -13.85 -8.11
CA GLN A 102 14.67 -12.82 -7.11
C GLN A 102 14.11 -13.15 -5.71
N HIS A 103 14.13 -14.44 -5.34
CA HIS A 103 13.77 -14.89 -3.99
C HIS A 103 14.68 -14.25 -2.93
N ASP A 104 14.08 -13.65 -1.91
CA ASP A 104 14.72 -12.86 -0.84
C ASP A 104 15.55 -11.67 -1.33
N MET A 105 15.26 -11.17 -2.54
CA MET A 105 15.94 -10.02 -3.14
C MET A 105 14.94 -8.95 -3.56
N LEU A 106 15.46 -7.75 -3.83
CA LEU A 106 14.70 -6.65 -4.43
C LEU A 106 14.26 -7.02 -5.86
N LEU A 107 13.02 -6.67 -6.21
CA LEU A 107 12.49 -6.68 -7.58
C LEU A 107 12.19 -5.24 -8.04
N PRO A 108 13.13 -4.54 -8.70
CA PRO A 108 12.89 -3.19 -9.20
C PRO A 108 12.14 -3.23 -10.55
N LEU A 109 11.00 -2.52 -10.63
CA LEU A 109 10.10 -2.50 -11.78
C LEU A 109 9.79 -1.08 -12.26
N ASP A 110 10.32 -0.70 -13.41
CA ASP A 110 10.15 0.63 -13.99
C ASP A 110 8.90 0.71 -14.88
N GLU A 111 8.20 1.83 -14.78
CA GLU A 111 7.12 2.29 -15.65
C GLU A 111 5.89 1.36 -15.73
N ILE A 112 5.12 1.29 -14.64
CA ILE A 112 3.87 0.50 -14.58
C ILE A 112 2.86 0.86 -15.66
N GLY A 113 2.87 2.11 -16.14
CA GLY A 113 1.95 2.60 -17.18
C GLY A 113 2.11 1.87 -18.52
N MET A 114 3.22 1.16 -18.72
CA MET A 114 3.47 0.36 -19.94
C MET A 114 2.89 -1.06 -19.86
N ALA A 115 2.43 -1.51 -18.69
CA ALA A 115 1.72 -2.77 -18.54
C ALA A 115 0.25 -2.65 -18.96
N LYS A 116 -0.33 -3.76 -19.42
CA LYS A 116 -1.78 -3.82 -19.62
C LYS A 116 -2.48 -3.76 -18.26
N PRO A 117 -3.58 -2.98 -18.12
CA PRO A 117 -4.30 -2.88 -16.86
C PRO A 117 -4.74 -4.25 -16.29
N GLU A 118 -5.10 -5.21 -17.15
CA GLU A 118 -5.48 -6.56 -16.72
C GLU A 118 -4.30 -7.36 -16.16
N ASP A 119 -3.10 -7.17 -16.70
CA ASP A 119 -1.89 -7.79 -16.18
C ASP A 119 -1.55 -7.20 -14.81
N VAL A 120 -1.69 -5.89 -14.63
CA VAL A 120 -1.48 -5.21 -13.32
C VAL A 120 -2.45 -5.77 -12.25
N ASP A 121 -3.73 -5.92 -12.58
CA ASP A 121 -4.76 -6.48 -11.68
C ASP A 121 -4.37 -7.86 -11.14
N VAL A 122 -3.84 -8.73 -12.02
CA VAL A 122 -3.39 -10.08 -11.67
C VAL A 122 -2.05 -10.06 -10.92
N ILE A 123 -1.08 -9.26 -11.39
CA ILE A 123 0.28 -9.24 -10.87
C ILE A 123 0.32 -8.81 -9.40
N ILE A 124 -0.45 -7.80 -8.99
CA ILE A 124 -0.42 -7.30 -7.60
C ILE A 124 -0.71 -8.43 -6.61
N TYR A 125 -1.71 -9.26 -6.89
CA TYR A 125 -2.03 -10.41 -6.05
C TYR A 125 -1.00 -11.52 -6.18
N HIS A 126 -0.62 -11.85 -7.42
CA HIS A 126 0.27 -12.97 -7.69
C HIS A 126 1.65 -12.74 -7.06
N LEU A 127 2.23 -11.56 -7.25
CA LEU A 127 3.54 -11.22 -6.71
C LEU A 127 3.57 -11.26 -5.18
N VAL A 128 2.51 -10.76 -4.53
CA VAL A 128 2.41 -10.84 -3.06
C VAL A 128 2.17 -12.25 -2.55
N SER A 129 1.40 -13.07 -3.28
CA SER A 129 1.09 -14.44 -2.85
C SER A 129 2.32 -15.35 -2.74
N GLY A 130 3.42 -15.02 -3.42
CA GLY A 130 4.69 -15.72 -3.27
C GLY A 130 4.73 -17.12 -3.88
N ALA A 131 3.78 -17.47 -4.74
CA ALA A 131 3.74 -18.77 -5.38
C ALA A 131 3.15 -18.70 -6.79
N SER A 132 3.67 -19.54 -7.69
CA SER A 132 3.12 -19.70 -9.03
C SER A 132 1.72 -20.32 -8.98
N LYS A 133 0.87 -19.97 -9.96
CA LYS A 133 -0.41 -20.65 -10.18
C LYS A 133 -0.21 -22.16 -10.26
N LEU A 134 -1.02 -22.91 -9.51
CA LEU A 134 -1.04 -24.37 -9.56
C LEU A 134 -1.39 -24.85 -10.98
N ARG A 135 -0.67 -25.86 -11.46
CA ARG A 135 -0.91 -26.51 -12.75
C ARG A 135 -0.90 -28.02 -12.56
N ALA A 136 -1.71 -28.73 -13.33
CA ALA A 136 -1.58 -30.18 -13.46
C ALA A 136 -0.49 -30.50 -14.49
N THR A 137 0.22 -31.61 -14.30
CA THR A 137 1.06 -32.21 -15.33
C THR A 137 0.18 -32.96 -16.33
N GLU A 138 0.75 -33.40 -17.45
CA GLU A 138 0.07 -34.22 -18.46
C GLU A 138 -0.51 -35.51 -17.87
N ASN A 139 0.08 -36.02 -16.78
CA ASN A 139 -0.37 -37.22 -16.07
C ASN A 139 -1.41 -36.93 -14.98
N GLY A 140 -1.94 -35.70 -14.88
CA GLY A 140 -2.95 -35.30 -13.90
C GLY A 140 -2.44 -35.08 -12.48
N SER A 141 -1.14 -35.29 -12.22
CA SER A 141 -0.50 -34.97 -10.93
C SER A 141 -0.21 -33.47 -10.80
N LEU A 142 -0.04 -32.94 -9.58
CA LEU A 142 0.30 -31.54 -9.37
C LEU A 142 1.72 -31.23 -9.87
N ALA A 143 1.86 -30.24 -10.76
CA ALA A 143 3.15 -29.76 -11.22
C ALA A 143 3.91 -29.03 -10.10
N ARG A 144 5.25 -29.04 -10.17
CA ARG A 144 6.10 -28.35 -9.19
C ARG A 144 5.81 -26.85 -9.22
N SER A 145 5.33 -26.31 -8.10
CA SER A 145 5.09 -24.87 -7.95
C SER A 145 6.38 -24.15 -7.56
N THR A 146 6.70 -23.05 -8.25
CA THR A 146 7.75 -22.13 -7.83
C THR A 146 7.25 -21.19 -6.75
N HIS A 147 8.11 -20.89 -5.79
CA HIS A 147 7.80 -20.03 -4.65
C HIS A 147 8.81 -18.90 -4.55
N TRP A 148 8.35 -17.72 -4.16
CA TRP A 148 9.17 -16.55 -3.94
C TRP A 148 8.74 -15.77 -2.71
N ARG A 149 9.68 -15.00 -2.20
CA ARG A 149 9.44 -13.93 -1.24
C ARG A 149 10.28 -12.77 -1.68
N THR A 150 9.68 -11.71 -2.18
CA THR A 150 10.40 -10.57 -2.74
C THR A 150 9.75 -9.27 -2.32
N GLN A 151 10.58 -8.25 -2.13
CA GLN A 151 10.10 -6.88 -2.01
C GLN A 151 10.31 -6.21 -3.36
N ALA A 152 9.22 -5.77 -3.98
CA ALA A 152 9.32 -4.97 -5.19
C ALA A 152 9.38 -3.48 -4.88
N LEU A 153 10.13 -2.74 -5.68
CA LEU A 153 10.07 -1.29 -5.76
C LEU A 153 9.69 -0.94 -7.20
N SER A 154 8.60 -0.23 -7.38
CA SER A 154 8.07 0.11 -8.69
C SER A 154 8.02 1.62 -8.89
N SER A 155 8.02 2.08 -10.14
CA SER A 155 7.75 3.47 -10.52
C SER A 155 6.58 3.58 -11.50
N GLY A 156 5.94 4.75 -11.54
CA GLY A 156 4.92 5.10 -12.53
C GLY A 156 4.48 6.56 -12.45
N GLU A 157 3.81 7.04 -13.50
CA GLU A 157 3.25 8.40 -13.52
C GLU A 157 1.80 8.49 -13.01
N ILE A 158 1.09 7.36 -13.01
CA ILE A 158 -0.34 7.27 -12.70
C ILE A 158 -0.59 6.35 -11.51
N TYR A 159 -1.63 6.67 -10.75
CA TYR A 159 -2.08 5.84 -9.63
C TYR A 159 -2.80 4.58 -10.13
N LEU A 160 -2.85 3.56 -9.27
CA LEU A 160 -3.58 2.31 -9.52
C LEU A 160 -5.08 2.56 -9.79
N SER A 161 -5.64 3.60 -9.17
CA SER A 161 -7.01 4.05 -9.42
C SER A 161 -7.23 4.48 -10.86
N GLU A 162 -6.25 5.14 -11.48
CA GLU A 162 -6.31 5.58 -12.87
C GLU A 162 -6.14 4.40 -13.84
N ILE A 163 -5.20 3.50 -13.56
CA ILE A 163 -5.03 2.25 -14.32
C ILE A 163 -6.35 1.47 -14.33
N PHE A 164 -7.02 1.34 -13.18
CA PHE A 164 -8.23 0.53 -13.05
C PHE A 164 -9.47 1.22 -13.57
N ALA A 165 -9.50 2.56 -13.57
CA ALA A 165 -10.57 3.32 -14.19
C ALA A 165 -10.72 2.98 -15.69
N SER A 166 -9.60 2.71 -16.39
CA SER A 166 -9.62 2.26 -17.79
C SER A 166 -10.34 0.91 -17.99
N LEU A 167 -10.40 0.08 -16.94
CA LEU A 167 -11.14 -1.18 -16.91
C LEU A 167 -12.58 -1.04 -16.40
N GLY A 168 -13.03 0.17 -16.08
CA GLY A 168 -14.30 0.39 -15.37
C GLY A 168 -14.32 -0.20 -13.97
N LYS A 169 -13.15 -0.43 -13.36
CA LYS A 169 -12.98 -0.99 -12.01
C LYS A 169 -12.48 0.08 -11.04
N ARG A 170 -12.54 -0.24 -9.75
CA ARG A 170 -11.85 0.50 -8.69
C ARG A 170 -10.88 -0.45 -7.98
N PRO A 171 -9.70 0.02 -7.52
CA PRO A 171 -8.81 -0.80 -6.72
C PRO A 171 -9.50 -1.29 -5.44
N LEU A 172 -9.33 -2.56 -5.13
CA LEU A 172 -9.82 -3.14 -3.88
C LEU A 172 -8.85 -2.77 -2.73
N ALA A 173 -9.37 -2.70 -1.49
CA ALA A 173 -8.54 -2.47 -0.31
C ALA A 173 -7.39 -3.50 -0.17
N GLY A 174 -7.67 -4.75 -0.59
CA GLY A 174 -6.68 -5.82 -0.64
C GLY A 174 -5.52 -5.56 -1.62
N GLN A 175 -5.74 -4.78 -2.69
CA GLN A 175 -4.69 -4.37 -3.63
C GLN A 175 -3.90 -3.18 -3.09
N GLN A 176 -4.58 -2.16 -2.55
CA GLN A 176 -3.92 -0.96 -2.02
C GLN A 176 -3.08 -1.21 -0.76
N THR A 177 -3.36 -2.29 -0.01
CA THR A 177 -2.49 -2.72 1.12
C THR A 177 -1.29 -3.55 0.67
N ARG A 178 -1.22 -3.92 -0.62
CA ARG A 178 -0.18 -4.76 -1.22
C ARG A 178 0.74 -3.99 -2.16
N LEU A 179 0.16 -3.07 -2.94
CA LEU A 179 0.84 -2.05 -3.70
C LEU A 179 0.65 -0.72 -2.98
N ILE A 180 1.71 -0.29 -2.29
CA ILE A 180 1.73 0.90 -1.44
C ILE A 180 2.24 2.08 -2.29
N GLU A 181 1.33 2.97 -2.66
CA GLU A 181 1.58 4.12 -3.55
C GLU A 181 2.18 5.30 -2.78
N ILE A 182 3.44 5.62 -3.04
CA ILE A 182 4.21 6.68 -2.39
C ILE A 182 4.38 7.83 -3.41
N PRO A 183 3.78 9.00 -3.19
CA PRO A 183 4.03 10.14 -4.06
C PRO A 183 5.47 10.64 -3.91
N THR A 184 6.07 11.15 -4.98
CA THR A 184 7.32 11.93 -4.88
C THR A 184 7.06 13.26 -4.21
N PHE A 185 7.83 13.62 -3.17
CA PHE A 185 7.55 14.79 -2.34
C PHE A 185 8.77 15.68 -2.03
N GLY A 186 9.95 15.35 -2.58
CA GLY A 186 11.15 16.16 -2.40
C GLY A 186 11.04 17.50 -3.13
N ARG A 187 11.80 18.50 -2.65
CA ARG A 187 11.84 19.86 -3.23
C ARG A 187 12.08 19.90 -4.74
N TYR A 188 12.85 18.96 -5.25
CA TYR A 188 13.21 18.81 -6.67
C TYR A 188 12.69 17.50 -7.27
N GLY A 189 11.49 17.07 -6.86
CA GLY A 189 10.85 15.82 -7.28
C GLY A 189 11.04 14.73 -6.22
N ALA A 190 11.99 13.83 -6.44
CA ALA A 190 12.36 12.79 -5.48
C ALA A 190 13.53 13.19 -4.56
N PHE A 191 14.07 14.40 -4.74
CA PHE A 191 15.28 14.88 -4.06
C PHE A 191 15.00 16.19 -3.33
N ASP A 192 15.61 16.35 -2.17
CA ASP A 192 15.62 17.58 -1.37
C ASP A 192 16.98 18.28 -1.44
N GLU A 193 18.07 17.51 -1.54
CA GLU A 193 19.44 17.99 -1.62
C GLU A 193 20.13 17.54 -2.91
N LEU A 194 20.75 18.51 -3.61
CA LEU A 194 21.43 18.29 -4.90
C LEU A 194 22.96 18.17 -4.78
N HIS A 195 23.51 18.29 -3.56
CA HIS A 195 24.94 18.07 -3.28
C HIS A 195 25.89 18.84 -4.22
N ASN A 196 25.66 20.15 -4.33
CA ASN A 196 26.41 21.10 -5.18
C ASN A 196 26.17 20.99 -6.71
N LEU A 197 25.29 20.10 -7.17
CA LEU A 197 24.86 20.07 -8.58
C LEU A 197 23.77 21.11 -8.85
N GLN A 198 23.74 21.63 -10.09
CA GLN A 198 22.98 22.83 -10.43
C GLN A 198 21.50 22.55 -10.72
N SER A 199 21.12 21.30 -10.94
CA SER A 199 19.74 20.90 -11.21
C SER A 199 19.46 19.46 -10.82
N SER A 200 18.18 19.12 -10.61
CA SER A 200 17.73 17.76 -10.38
C SER A 200 18.07 16.82 -11.53
N GLN A 201 18.07 17.31 -12.77
CA GLN A 201 18.48 16.53 -13.92
C GLN A 201 19.96 16.15 -13.85
N GLN A 202 20.84 17.11 -13.57
CA GLN A 202 22.28 16.84 -13.41
C GLN A 202 22.53 15.88 -12.24
N PHE A 203 21.82 16.05 -11.13
CA PHE A 203 21.90 15.16 -9.98
C PHE A 203 21.45 13.74 -10.32
N ALA A 204 20.30 13.59 -10.99
CA ALA A 204 19.80 12.31 -11.45
C ALA A 204 20.77 11.60 -12.40
N ASP A 205 21.33 12.31 -13.38
CA ASP A 205 22.29 11.76 -14.34
C ASP A 205 23.60 11.36 -13.67
N HIS A 206 24.07 12.16 -12.70
CA HIS A 206 25.23 11.83 -11.88
C HIS A 206 25.01 10.54 -11.09
N ILE A 207 23.89 10.42 -10.38
CA ILE A 207 23.56 9.20 -9.61
C ILE A 207 23.47 7.97 -10.52
N LYS A 208 22.85 8.09 -11.70
CA LYS A 208 22.80 6.98 -12.68
C LYS A 208 24.20 6.56 -13.15
N LEU A 209 25.10 7.52 -13.36
CA LEU A 209 26.50 7.22 -13.68
C LEU A 209 27.19 6.49 -12.52
N GLN A 210 27.05 6.98 -11.28
CA GLN A 210 27.68 6.39 -10.10
C GLN A 210 27.17 4.98 -9.83
N THR A 211 25.86 4.75 -9.88
CA THR A 211 25.24 3.42 -9.71
C THR A 211 25.63 2.44 -10.82
N GLY A 212 25.95 2.93 -12.02
CA GLY A 212 26.54 2.13 -13.09
C GLY A 212 27.98 1.68 -12.79
N GLN A 213 28.78 2.49 -12.08
CA GLN A 213 30.18 2.19 -11.76
C GLN A 213 30.37 1.45 -10.44
N TYR A 214 29.56 1.77 -9.44
CA TYR A 214 29.66 1.28 -8.07
C TYR A 214 28.35 0.61 -7.66
N HIS A 215 28.35 -0.72 -7.57
CA HIS A 215 27.15 -1.49 -7.23
C HIS A 215 27.49 -2.88 -6.68
N GLY A 216 26.54 -3.50 -5.99
CA GLY A 216 26.60 -4.88 -5.47
C GLY A 216 27.44 -5.08 -4.22
N SER A 217 28.38 -4.18 -3.95
CA SER A 217 29.27 -4.27 -2.79
C SER A 217 28.51 -4.17 -1.46
N LEU A 218 27.49 -3.32 -1.38
CA LEU A 218 26.63 -3.21 -0.20
C LEU A 218 25.86 -4.51 0.08
N PHE A 219 25.25 -5.14 -0.94
CA PHE A 219 24.53 -6.40 -0.71
C PHE A 219 25.45 -7.53 -0.23
N LYS A 220 26.68 -7.60 -0.74
CA LYS A 220 27.65 -8.61 -0.31
C LYS A 220 27.93 -8.51 1.19
N GLU A 221 28.25 -7.32 1.67
CA GLU A 221 28.53 -7.07 3.10
C GLU A 221 27.26 -7.22 3.95
N TRP A 222 26.10 -6.82 3.41
CA TRP A 222 24.80 -7.02 4.06
C TRP A 222 24.50 -8.49 4.31
N ILE A 223 24.63 -9.37 3.30
CA ILE A 223 24.42 -10.80 3.48
C ILE A 223 25.43 -11.42 4.43
N TYR A 224 26.69 -10.98 4.39
CA TYR A 224 27.69 -11.41 5.37
C TYR A 224 27.26 -11.08 6.81
N LEU A 225 26.80 -9.85 7.05
CA LEU A 225 26.25 -9.43 8.35
C LEU A 225 25.05 -10.30 8.75
N LEU A 226 24.05 -10.45 7.88
CA LEU A 226 22.84 -11.21 8.19
C LEU A 226 23.10 -12.68 8.50
N THR A 227 24.05 -13.30 7.78
CA THR A 227 24.41 -14.71 7.99
C THR A 227 25.31 -14.92 9.20
N SER A 228 25.98 -13.88 9.68
CA SER A 228 26.85 -13.90 10.87
C SER A 228 26.15 -13.40 12.13
N THR A 229 24.90 -12.95 12.04
CA THR A 229 24.14 -12.41 13.18
C THR A 229 23.33 -13.53 13.86
N ASP A 230 23.69 -13.84 15.10
CA ASP A 230 22.89 -14.72 15.95
C ASP A 230 21.54 -14.08 16.29
N GLU A 231 20.49 -14.91 16.38
CA GLU A 231 19.13 -14.48 16.74
C GLU A 231 18.54 -13.37 15.86
N LEU A 232 19.03 -13.20 14.62
CA LEU A 232 18.55 -12.18 13.67
C LEU A 232 17.03 -12.08 13.60
N ALA A 233 16.32 -13.21 13.56
CA ALA A 233 14.86 -13.23 13.51
C ALA A 233 14.20 -12.58 14.74
N ARG A 234 14.74 -12.81 15.93
CA ARG A 234 14.23 -12.19 17.16
C ARG A 234 14.46 -10.68 17.14
N TYR A 235 15.66 -10.25 16.75
CA TYR A 235 16.00 -8.84 16.63
C TYR A 235 15.08 -8.13 15.62
N VAL A 236 14.98 -8.65 14.40
CA VAL A 236 14.17 -8.05 13.32
C VAL A 236 12.70 -7.97 13.71
N ALA A 237 12.14 -9.04 14.26
CA ALA A 237 10.74 -9.06 14.70
C ALA A 237 10.49 -8.07 15.85
N GLY A 238 11.38 -8.03 16.85
CA GLY A 238 11.26 -7.13 18.00
C GLY A 238 11.38 -5.66 17.60
N GLU A 239 12.36 -5.31 16.78
CA GLU A 239 12.61 -3.93 16.37
C GLU A 239 11.54 -3.41 15.40
N THR A 240 11.09 -4.26 14.47
CA THR A 240 9.96 -3.92 13.59
C THR A 240 8.69 -3.67 14.39
N GLN A 241 8.42 -4.49 15.42
CA GLN A 241 7.28 -4.30 16.31
C GLN A 241 7.41 -3.00 17.12
N ARG A 242 8.58 -2.73 17.70
CA ARG A 242 8.87 -1.51 18.47
C ARG A 242 8.61 -0.25 17.64
N LEU A 243 9.11 -0.20 16.40
CA LEU A 243 8.90 0.93 15.50
C LEU A 243 7.45 1.04 15.02
N THR A 244 6.77 -0.09 14.80
CA THR A 244 5.34 -0.10 14.48
C THR A 244 4.52 0.51 15.62
N ASP A 245 4.78 0.12 16.86
CA ASP A 245 4.06 0.63 18.03
C ASP A 245 4.39 2.11 18.30
N LEU A 246 5.63 2.53 18.05
CA LEU A 246 6.06 3.93 18.18
C LEU A 246 5.31 4.87 17.21
N TRP A 247 5.00 4.40 16.01
CA TRP A 247 4.37 5.22 14.96
C TRP A 247 2.85 5.04 14.87
N ARG A 248 2.30 4.03 15.54
CA ARG A 248 0.87 3.72 15.53
C ARG A 248 0.09 4.69 16.41
N THR A 249 -1.13 5.02 15.97
CA THR A 249 -2.16 5.63 16.83
C THR A 249 -3.34 4.67 17.03
N ASN A 250 -4.15 4.92 18.06
CA ASN A 250 -5.31 4.07 18.39
C ASN A 250 -6.40 4.09 17.30
N GLN A 251 -6.46 5.14 16.49
CA GLN A 251 -7.43 5.30 15.40
C GLN A 251 -7.05 4.54 14.12
N MET A 252 -5.81 4.07 14.00
CA MET A 252 -5.36 3.35 12.80
C MET A 252 -6.02 1.97 12.69
N SER A 253 -6.74 1.79 11.59
CA SER A 253 -7.30 0.51 11.20
C SER A 253 -6.23 -0.57 10.97
N SER A 254 -6.64 -1.83 11.00
CA SER A 254 -5.74 -2.96 10.72
C SER A 254 -5.10 -2.89 9.33
N GLN A 255 -5.79 -2.32 8.33
CA GLN A 255 -5.22 -2.07 7.00
C GLN A 255 -4.03 -1.11 7.07
N VAL A 256 -4.16 -0.01 7.81
CA VAL A 256 -3.12 1.01 7.95
C VAL A 256 -1.95 0.49 8.78
N VAL A 257 -2.21 -0.22 9.88
CA VAL A 257 -1.17 -0.84 10.70
C VAL A 257 -0.38 -1.91 9.92
N ARG A 258 -1.04 -2.63 9.01
CA ARG A 258 -0.36 -3.61 8.14
C ARG A 258 0.64 -2.95 7.19
N VAL A 259 0.30 -1.77 6.65
CA VAL A 259 1.21 -0.97 5.81
C VAL A 259 2.33 -0.38 6.67
N LEU A 260 1.99 0.18 7.84
CA LEU A 260 2.96 0.73 8.80
C LEU A 260 4.06 -0.26 9.15
N ARG A 261 3.70 -1.52 9.40
CA ARG A 261 4.66 -2.58 9.73
C ARG A 261 5.70 -2.82 8.63
N ARG A 262 5.37 -2.58 7.35
CA ARG A 262 6.34 -2.67 6.24
C ARG A 262 7.31 -1.50 6.25
N PHE A 263 6.83 -0.27 6.50
CA PHE A 263 7.71 0.88 6.70
C PHE A 263 8.62 0.67 7.92
N ALA A 264 8.10 0.13 9.02
CA ALA A 264 8.90 -0.20 10.20
C ALA A 264 10.02 -1.22 9.88
N LEU A 265 9.76 -2.18 8.99
CA LEU A 265 10.80 -3.11 8.53
C LEU A 265 11.87 -2.42 7.66
N VAL A 266 11.50 -1.45 6.82
CA VAL A 266 12.47 -0.62 6.08
C VAL A 266 13.40 0.11 7.05
N ALA A 267 12.85 0.76 8.07
CA ALA A 267 13.63 1.45 9.10
C ALA A 267 14.49 0.48 9.93
N THR A 268 13.97 -0.71 10.25
CA THR A 268 14.73 -1.76 10.94
C THR A 268 15.94 -2.21 10.11
N ALA A 269 15.77 -2.40 8.79
CA ALA A 269 16.84 -2.78 7.88
C ALA A 269 17.93 -1.71 7.80
N LEU A 270 17.52 -0.45 7.63
CA LEU A 270 18.43 0.69 7.58
C LEU A 270 19.16 0.91 8.92
N GLY A 271 18.45 0.85 10.05
CA GLY A 271 19.06 0.99 11.37
C GLY A 271 20.11 -0.10 11.64
N LEU A 272 19.83 -1.36 11.24
CA LEU A 272 20.81 -2.43 11.33
C LEU A 272 22.04 -2.17 10.41
N ALA A 273 21.83 -1.63 9.21
CA ALA A 273 22.92 -1.28 8.30
C ALA A 273 23.78 -0.12 8.83
N SER A 274 23.14 0.94 9.37
CA SER A 274 23.83 2.10 9.98
C SER A 274 24.68 1.68 11.17
N ARG A 275 24.13 0.90 12.12
CA ARG A 275 24.87 0.41 13.30
C ARG A 275 26.10 -0.43 12.97
N ASN A 276 26.15 -0.98 11.75
CA ASN A 276 27.26 -1.80 11.27
C ASN A 276 28.09 -1.07 10.19
N TYR A 277 27.96 0.25 10.07
CA TYR A 277 28.75 1.10 9.16
C TYR A 277 28.67 0.68 7.68
N LEU A 278 27.54 0.07 7.27
CA LEU A 278 27.31 -0.32 5.88
C LEU A 278 26.79 0.84 5.03
N VAL A 279 26.15 1.82 5.66
CA VAL A 279 25.70 3.08 5.05
C VAL A 279 26.36 4.26 5.76
N PRO A 280 26.59 5.40 5.09
CA PRO A 280 27.33 6.52 5.66
C PRO A 280 26.50 7.47 6.53
N TRP A 281 25.25 7.13 6.85
CA TRP A 281 24.38 7.94 7.69
C TRP A 281 23.97 7.20 8.96
N GLU A 282 23.65 7.99 9.99
CA GLU A 282 23.28 7.50 11.31
C GLU A 282 21.89 6.82 11.32
N GLU A 283 21.63 6.06 12.39
CA GLU A 283 20.35 5.38 12.57
C GLU A 283 19.18 6.37 12.67
N GLU A 284 19.36 7.51 13.32
CA GLU A 284 18.33 8.54 13.49
C GLU A 284 17.86 9.05 12.13
N GLU A 285 18.79 9.28 11.19
CA GLU A 285 18.49 9.70 9.82
C GLU A 285 17.72 8.62 9.06
N SER A 286 18.06 7.35 9.28
CA SER A 286 17.32 6.20 8.73
C SER A 286 15.86 6.19 9.19
N ILE A 287 15.64 6.33 10.50
CA ILE A 287 14.30 6.33 11.11
C ILE A 287 13.51 7.57 10.65
N ALA A 288 14.14 8.74 10.64
CA ALA A 288 13.52 10.00 10.23
C ALA A 288 13.10 9.97 8.74
N SER A 289 13.98 9.49 7.87
CA SER A 289 13.71 9.38 6.44
C SER A 289 12.53 8.46 6.13
N VAL A 290 12.50 7.26 6.74
CA VAL A 290 11.39 6.33 6.55
C VAL A 290 10.10 6.89 7.14
N ARG A 291 10.16 7.57 8.29
CA ARG A 291 8.99 8.24 8.89
C ARG A 291 8.43 9.33 7.99
N ALA A 292 9.29 10.12 7.33
CA ALA A 292 8.86 11.14 6.38
C ALA A 292 8.11 10.50 5.19
N VAL A 293 8.66 9.42 4.60
CA VAL A 293 7.98 8.71 3.51
C VAL A 293 6.64 8.09 3.96
N TRP A 294 6.60 7.50 5.17
CA TRP A 294 5.36 7.00 5.78
C TRP A 294 4.30 8.09 5.92
N GLN A 295 4.67 9.27 6.41
CA GLN A 295 3.76 10.39 6.59
C GLN A 295 3.19 10.87 5.24
N GLN A 296 4.02 10.87 4.19
CA GLN A 296 3.58 11.24 2.84
C GLN A 296 2.63 10.21 2.25
N TRP A 297 2.88 8.92 2.47
CA TRP A 297 1.92 7.87 2.13
C TRP A 297 0.59 8.06 2.87
N LEU A 298 0.62 8.33 4.17
CA LEU A 298 -0.58 8.49 4.98
C LEU A 298 -1.37 9.74 4.56
N ALA A 299 -0.70 10.84 4.28
CA ALA A 299 -1.30 12.07 3.77
C ALA A 299 -1.95 11.85 2.40
N ALA A 300 -1.27 11.13 1.48
CA ALA A 300 -1.82 10.80 0.17
C ALA A 300 -3.03 9.86 0.26
N ARG A 301 -3.01 8.92 1.21
CA ARG A 301 -4.18 8.08 1.53
C ARG A 301 -5.34 8.91 2.08
N GLY A 302 -5.05 9.94 2.88
CA GLY A 302 -6.01 10.89 3.42
C GLY A 302 -6.90 10.38 4.55
N HIS A 303 -6.67 9.17 5.07
CA HIS A 303 -7.42 8.63 6.22
C HIS A 303 -6.73 7.45 6.90
N VAL A 304 -7.05 7.24 8.19
CA VAL A 304 -6.54 6.12 9.00
C VAL A 304 -7.49 4.90 9.06
N MET A 305 -8.70 5.03 8.51
CA MET A 305 -9.74 3.99 8.51
C MET A 305 -9.52 2.88 7.47
N ASN A 306 -10.31 1.81 7.56
CA ASN A 306 -10.42 0.85 6.47
C ASN A 306 -11.00 1.56 5.22
N LEU A 307 -10.54 1.17 4.03
CA LEU A 307 -10.95 1.84 2.78
C LEU A 307 -12.47 1.78 2.58
N GLU A 308 -13.07 0.60 2.76
CA GLU A 308 -14.50 0.39 2.56
C GLU A 308 -15.35 1.28 3.48
N GLU A 309 -14.92 1.41 4.74
CA GLU A 309 -15.56 2.24 5.74
C GLU A 309 -15.43 3.73 5.42
N HIS A 310 -14.23 4.19 5.06
CA HIS A 310 -14.01 5.57 4.65
C HIS A 310 -14.85 5.96 3.41
N GLN A 311 -14.94 5.07 2.41
CA GLN A 311 -15.76 5.30 1.21
C GLN A 311 -17.25 5.47 1.55
N VAL A 312 -17.77 4.64 2.44
CA VAL A 312 -19.16 4.77 2.93
C VAL A 312 -19.35 6.11 3.65
N LEU A 313 -18.42 6.49 4.52
CA LEU A 313 -18.49 7.74 5.27
C LEU A 313 -18.47 8.99 4.38
N VAL A 314 -17.52 9.06 3.44
CA VAL A 314 -17.44 10.17 2.47
C VAL A 314 -18.75 10.29 1.70
N ARG A 315 -19.28 9.16 1.22
CA ARG A 315 -20.52 9.18 0.45
C ARG A 315 -21.74 9.50 1.30
N LEU A 316 -21.80 9.06 2.56
CA LEU A 316 -22.83 9.47 3.51
C LEU A 316 -22.82 10.98 3.72
N LYS A 317 -21.66 11.60 3.96
CA LYS A 317 -21.53 13.07 4.13
C LYS A 317 -22.17 13.84 2.96
N GLU A 318 -21.96 13.37 1.73
CA GLU A 318 -22.55 13.98 0.53
C GLU A 318 -24.06 13.78 0.41
N LEU A 319 -24.58 12.66 0.92
CA LEU A 319 -25.98 12.25 0.76
C LEU A 319 -26.88 12.74 1.88
N LEU A 320 -26.39 12.85 3.13
CA LEU A 320 -27.20 13.23 4.28
C LEU A 320 -28.02 14.52 4.05
N PRO A 321 -27.44 15.64 3.56
CA PRO A 321 -28.22 16.87 3.32
C PRO A 321 -29.23 16.75 2.17
N LYS A 322 -29.03 15.79 1.26
CA LYS A 322 -29.97 15.51 0.15
C LYS A 322 -31.12 14.63 0.64
N TRP A 323 -30.81 13.63 1.47
CA TRP A 323 -31.80 12.77 2.10
C TRP A 323 -32.70 13.57 3.03
N GLU A 324 -32.14 14.43 3.87
CA GLU A 324 -32.92 15.28 4.79
C GLU A 324 -34.01 16.08 4.08
N ARG A 325 -33.71 16.62 2.90
CA ARG A 325 -34.65 17.41 2.07
C ARG A 325 -35.64 16.56 1.29
N GLY A 326 -35.32 15.30 1.00
CA GLY A 326 -36.12 14.42 0.15
C GLY A 326 -37.03 13.44 0.89
N LEU A 327 -36.82 13.24 2.20
CA LEU A 327 -37.59 12.31 3.01
C LEU A 327 -38.97 12.89 3.38
N GLN A 328 -39.98 12.01 3.43
CA GLN A 328 -41.36 12.37 3.75
C GLN A 328 -41.76 11.82 5.12
N ALA A 329 -42.65 12.48 5.86
CA ALA A 329 -43.19 11.90 7.09
C ALA A 329 -43.99 10.63 6.77
N LEU A 330 -43.67 9.52 7.47
CA LEU A 330 -44.32 8.22 7.27
C LEU A 330 -45.84 8.29 7.51
N ASP A 331 -46.26 9.17 8.41
CA ASP A 331 -47.62 9.26 8.94
C ASP A 331 -48.59 9.99 7.98
N GLN A 332 -48.05 10.70 6.98
CA GLN A 332 -48.81 11.66 6.17
C GLN A 332 -49.15 11.17 4.74
N HIS A 333 -48.69 10.00 4.29
CA HIS A 333 -48.71 9.66 2.86
C HIS A 333 -49.50 8.40 2.48
N ARG A 334 -50.31 8.55 1.41
CA ARG A 334 -51.05 7.47 0.72
C ARG A 334 -50.27 6.87 -0.47
N THR A 335 -49.00 7.23 -0.67
CA THR A 335 -48.18 6.80 -1.82
C THR A 335 -46.78 6.41 -1.35
N VAL A 336 -46.21 5.39 -1.99
CA VAL A 336 -44.87 4.90 -1.67
C VAL A 336 -43.83 5.93 -2.08
N SER A 337 -43.12 6.52 -1.12
CA SER A 337 -41.99 7.42 -1.35
C SER A 337 -40.88 6.70 -2.13
N SER A 338 -40.34 7.37 -3.15
CA SER A 338 -39.25 6.82 -3.96
C SER A 338 -37.92 6.76 -3.21
N LEU A 339 -37.69 7.69 -2.28
CA LEU A 339 -36.47 7.77 -1.48
C LEU A 339 -36.62 7.08 -0.13
N GLY A 340 -37.74 7.32 0.57
CA GLY A 340 -37.89 6.91 1.96
C GLY A 340 -38.72 7.86 2.81
N TYR A 341 -38.67 7.62 4.12
CA TYR A 341 -39.45 8.35 5.11
C TYR A 341 -38.64 8.82 6.31
N THR A 342 -39.19 9.78 7.05
CA THR A 342 -38.79 10.11 8.41
C THR A 342 -39.87 9.65 9.39
N ARG A 343 -39.45 9.20 10.57
CA ARG A 343 -40.33 8.89 11.70
C ARG A 343 -39.63 9.20 13.02
N GLU A 344 -40.38 9.14 14.11
CA GLU A 344 -39.85 9.24 15.46
C GLU A 344 -39.88 7.86 16.13
N VAL A 345 -38.80 7.47 16.78
CA VAL A 345 -38.69 6.20 17.52
C VAL A 345 -38.01 6.49 18.84
N SER A 346 -38.72 6.25 19.94
CA SER A 346 -38.21 6.49 21.31
C SER A 346 -37.71 7.93 21.54
N GLY A 347 -38.35 8.93 20.92
CA GLY A 347 -37.97 10.34 21.03
C GLY A 347 -36.81 10.77 20.15
N GLU A 348 -36.30 9.88 19.30
CA GLU A 348 -35.22 10.18 18.35
C GLU A 348 -35.72 10.12 16.91
N ARG A 349 -35.25 11.06 16.08
CA ARG A 349 -35.57 11.11 14.66
C ARG A 349 -34.86 9.97 13.92
N GLN A 350 -35.61 9.20 13.15
CA GLN A 350 -35.08 8.10 12.34
C GLN A 350 -35.42 8.29 10.87
N TRP A 351 -34.42 8.11 10.00
CA TRP A 351 -34.60 8.10 8.55
C TRP A 351 -34.69 6.66 8.04
N LEU A 352 -35.68 6.40 7.19
CA LEU A 352 -35.92 5.11 6.55
C LEU A 352 -35.64 5.26 5.06
N ILE A 353 -34.41 4.97 4.63
CA ILE A 353 -34.03 5.05 3.22
C ILE A 353 -34.39 3.74 2.52
N ASP A 354 -35.07 3.81 1.38
CA ASP A 354 -35.39 2.62 0.57
C ASP A 354 -34.11 1.82 0.31
N LYS A 355 -34.21 0.48 0.43
CA LYS A 355 -33.05 -0.41 0.29
C LYS A 355 -32.33 -0.20 -1.04
N ASN A 356 -33.05 -0.13 -2.15
CA ASN A 356 -32.41 -0.04 -3.47
C ASN A 356 -31.78 1.34 -3.67
N GLN A 357 -32.46 2.41 -3.23
CA GLN A 357 -31.90 3.75 -3.25
C GLN A 357 -30.65 3.87 -2.41
N PHE A 358 -30.65 3.33 -1.19
CA PHE A 358 -29.49 3.36 -0.30
C PHE A 358 -28.28 2.68 -0.97
N LEU A 359 -28.45 1.46 -1.48
CA LEU A 359 -27.38 0.72 -2.15
C LEU A 359 -26.89 1.44 -3.41
N GLN A 360 -27.81 1.91 -4.25
CA GLN A 360 -27.47 2.61 -5.50
C GLN A 360 -26.73 3.92 -5.23
N GLN A 361 -27.23 4.75 -4.31
CA GLN A 361 -26.67 6.07 -4.06
C GLN A 361 -25.32 6.00 -3.33
N LEU A 362 -25.13 5.01 -2.44
CA LEU A 362 -23.83 4.72 -1.82
C LEU A 362 -22.88 3.92 -2.73
N GLY A 363 -23.36 3.41 -3.88
CA GLY A 363 -22.56 2.60 -4.80
C GLY A 363 -22.16 1.24 -4.22
N LEU A 364 -22.98 0.67 -3.34
CA LEU A 364 -22.69 -0.58 -2.64
C LEU A 364 -22.95 -1.80 -3.54
N PRO A 365 -22.15 -2.87 -3.42
CA PRO A 365 -22.37 -4.11 -4.15
C PRO A 365 -23.65 -4.83 -3.66
N GLY A 366 -24.10 -5.86 -4.39
CA GLY A 366 -25.23 -6.68 -3.94
C GLY A 366 -24.98 -7.40 -2.61
N GLN A 367 -23.72 -7.76 -2.32
CA GLN A 367 -23.26 -8.27 -1.03
C GLN A 367 -22.69 -7.12 -0.19
N TYR A 368 -23.56 -6.27 0.36
CA TYR A 368 -23.21 -5.01 1.02
C TYR A 368 -23.00 -5.11 2.54
N MET A 369 -23.18 -6.30 3.13
CA MET A 369 -23.19 -6.42 4.59
C MET A 369 -21.89 -5.93 5.21
N ARG A 370 -20.75 -6.26 4.59
CA ARG A 370 -19.42 -5.84 5.06
C ARG A 370 -19.29 -4.32 5.14
N GLU A 371 -19.87 -3.60 4.18
CA GLU A 371 -19.81 -2.14 4.05
C GLU A 371 -20.78 -1.44 5.04
N VAL A 372 -21.88 -2.10 5.41
CA VAL A 372 -22.89 -1.54 6.32
C VAL A 372 -22.62 -1.89 7.80
N MET A 373 -21.91 -2.99 8.07
CA MET A 373 -21.56 -3.42 9.43
C MET A 373 -20.93 -2.31 10.29
N PRO A 374 -20.01 -1.46 9.79
CA PRO A 374 -19.46 -0.35 10.57
C PRO A 374 -20.51 0.68 11.01
N LEU A 375 -21.61 0.85 10.26
CA LEU A 375 -22.72 1.73 10.63
C LEU A 375 -23.57 1.10 11.75
N LEU A 376 -23.75 -0.21 11.72
CA LEU A 376 -24.41 -0.95 12.81
C LEU A 376 -23.60 -0.88 14.11
N GLN A 377 -22.28 -1.11 14.02
CA GLN A 377 -21.37 -1.09 15.18
C GLN A 377 -21.30 0.28 15.86
N ARG A 378 -21.43 1.36 15.10
CA ARG A 378 -21.53 2.74 15.61
C ARG A 378 -22.91 3.13 16.09
N GLU A 379 -23.88 2.21 16.02
CA GLU A 379 -25.29 2.49 16.30
C GLU A 379 -25.88 3.63 15.44
N TRP A 380 -25.31 3.86 14.26
CA TRP A 380 -25.82 4.81 13.27
C TRP A 380 -26.97 4.22 12.46
N LEU A 381 -27.06 2.89 12.47
CA LEU A 381 -28.05 2.12 11.75
C LEU A 381 -28.78 1.17 12.71
N ALA A 382 -30.10 1.08 12.58
CA ALA A 382 -30.94 0.13 13.29
C ALA A 382 -31.44 -0.97 12.35
N THR A 383 -31.69 -2.16 12.89
CA THR A 383 -32.19 -3.29 12.12
C THR A 383 -33.10 -4.19 12.96
N ASN A 384 -34.13 -4.76 12.31
CA ASN A 384 -34.90 -5.90 12.83
C ASN A 384 -34.72 -7.16 11.97
N GLU A 385 -33.80 -7.12 10.99
CA GLU A 385 -33.38 -8.22 10.13
C GLU A 385 -31.83 -8.24 10.11
N PRO A 386 -31.16 -8.78 11.15
CA PRO A 386 -29.71 -8.67 11.31
C PRO A 386 -28.89 -9.17 10.11
N GLU A 387 -29.35 -10.22 9.43
CA GLU A 387 -28.70 -10.77 8.23
C GLU A 387 -28.69 -9.82 7.02
N ARG A 388 -29.54 -8.79 7.05
CA ARG A 388 -29.76 -7.84 5.94
C ARG A 388 -29.44 -6.40 6.32
N ALA A 389 -29.23 -6.13 7.61
CA ALA A 389 -29.11 -4.78 8.17
C ALA A 389 -30.27 -3.86 7.77
N THR A 390 -31.49 -4.40 7.61
CA THR A 390 -32.68 -3.62 7.24
C THR A 390 -33.73 -3.61 8.33
N VAL A 391 -34.66 -2.66 8.24
CA VAL A 391 -35.93 -2.68 8.95
C VAL A 391 -37.04 -3.01 7.96
N LYS A 392 -37.79 -4.06 8.24
CA LYS A 392 -38.98 -4.44 7.47
C LYS A 392 -40.22 -3.76 8.05
N ILE A 393 -40.90 -2.97 7.23
CA ILE A 393 -42.08 -2.17 7.63
C ILE A 393 -43.23 -2.47 6.68
N MET A 394 -44.45 -2.57 7.23
CA MET A 394 -45.67 -2.70 6.43
C MET A 394 -46.20 -1.32 6.05
N ILE A 395 -46.37 -1.08 4.76
CA ILE A 395 -46.99 0.12 4.20
C ILE A 395 -48.09 -0.34 3.26
N GLN A 396 -49.34 0.04 3.54
CA GLN A 396 -50.51 -0.30 2.72
C GLN A 396 -50.64 -1.80 2.41
N GLY A 397 -50.43 -2.65 3.42
CA GLY A 397 -50.56 -4.11 3.29
C GLY A 397 -49.41 -4.81 2.54
N LYS A 398 -48.37 -4.07 2.10
CA LYS A 398 -47.15 -4.65 1.54
C LYS A 398 -45.96 -4.37 2.45
N PHE A 399 -45.05 -5.33 2.53
CA PHE A 399 -43.81 -5.16 3.28
C PHE A 399 -42.71 -4.56 2.41
N TYR A 400 -42.10 -3.51 2.92
CA TYR A 400 -40.94 -2.84 2.34
C TYR A 400 -39.75 -2.94 3.29
N ARG A 401 -38.54 -2.81 2.75
CA ARG A 401 -37.30 -2.85 3.52
C ARG A 401 -36.56 -1.54 3.37
N PHE A 402 -36.14 -1.01 4.50
CA PHE A 402 -35.42 0.25 4.58
C PHE A 402 -34.13 0.06 5.36
N PHE A 403 -33.13 0.88 5.07
CA PHE A 403 -32.02 1.13 6.00
C PHE A 403 -32.48 2.22 6.96
N ALA A 404 -32.52 1.90 8.25
CA ALA A 404 -32.99 2.80 9.28
C ALA A 404 -31.81 3.53 9.92
N LEU A 405 -31.59 4.77 9.55
CA LEU A 405 -30.47 5.61 9.96
C LEU A 405 -30.88 6.55 11.10
N TRP A 406 -29.95 6.81 12.01
CA TRP A 406 -30.07 7.80 13.07
C TRP A 406 -29.26 9.06 12.69
N PRO A 407 -29.86 10.03 11.97
CA PRO A 407 -29.14 11.17 11.41
C PRO A 407 -28.36 11.96 12.46
N ASP A 408 -28.92 12.17 13.64
CA ASP A 408 -28.29 13.01 14.68
C ASP A 408 -27.03 12.33 15.25
N ARG A 409 -27.07 10.99 15.43
CA ARG A 409 -25.88 10.19 15.79
C ARG A 409 -24.84 10.19 14.68
N ILE A 410 -25.26 10.10 13.43
CA ILE A 410 -24.36 10.13 12.27
C ILE A 410 -23.65 11.48 12.18
N TYR A 411 -24.38 12.59 12.28
CA TYR A 411 -23.78 13.93 12.24
C TYR A 411 -22.83 14.16 13.42
N ALA A 412 -23.20 13.74 14.64
CA ALA A 412 -22.32 13.81 15.80
C ALA A 412 -21.03 13.00 15.61
N GLY A 413 -21.16 11.74 15.22
CA GLY A 413 -20.00 10.87 15.04
C GLY A 413 -19.12 11.25 13.83
N ILE A 414 -19.68 11.84 12.78
CA ILE A 414 -18.88 12.45 11.69
C ILE A 414 -18.07 13.62 12.23
N LYS A 415 -18.66 14.48 13.08
CA LYS A 415 -17.96 15.63 13.65
C LYS A 415 -16.82 15.20 14.59
N GLU A 416 -16.99 14.11 15.33
CA GLU A 416 -15.93 13.51 16.14
C GLU A 416 -14.78 13.00 15.27
N LEU A 417 -15.09 12.31 14.17
CA LEU A 417 -14.09 11.80 13.23
C LEU A 417 -13.30 12.93 12.52
N ASP A 418 -13.96 14.06 12.24
CA ASP A 418 -13.34 15.22 11.57
C ASP A 418 -12.61 16.16 12.54
N GLY A 419 -12.92 16.09 13.84
CA GLY A 419 -12.27 16.91 14.88
C GLY A 419 -10.99 16.30 15.45
N ASP A 420 -10.69 15.06 15.07
CA ASP A 420 -9.50 14.28 15.43
C ASP A 420 -8.41 14.30 14.32
N GLU A 421 -8.68 14.96 13.18
CA GLU A 421 -7.70 15.31 12.12
C GLU A 421 -7.03 16.67 12.40
#